data_AF-A0A2N4YNR6-F1
#
_entry.id   AF-A0A2N4YNR6-F1
#
_cell.length_a   1.000
_cell.length_b   1.000
_cell.length_c   1.000
_cell.angle_alpha   90.00
_cell.angle_beta   90.00
_cell.angle_gamma   90.00
#
_symmetry.space_group_name_H-M   'P 1'
#
loop_
_entity.id
_entity.type
_entity.pdbx_description
1 polymer ?
#
loop_
_entity_poly.entity_id
_entity_poly.type
_entity_poly.pdbx_seq_one_letter_code
_entity_poly.pdbx_strand_id
1 'polypeptide(L)' 'MFKRLLMVAMLVIAPLTAVQAADQSNPYKLMNEAAQKTFDRLKNEQPKIKANPNYLRDIVDQELLPYVQV' A
#
# COMPACT_ATOMS: atom_id res chain seq x y z
N MET A 1 17.20 40.34 3.82
CA MET A 1 16.57 39.99 2.52
C MET A 1 16.72 38.50 2.19
N PHE A 2 17.93 37.93 2.25
CA PHE A 2 18.21 36.51 1.93
C PHE A 2 17.39 35.47 2.71
N LYS A 3 17.18 35.70 4.02
CA LYS A 3 16.37 34.82 4.89
C LYS A 3 14.90 34.70 4.47
N ARG A 4 14.35 35.76 3.86
CA ARG A 4 12.98 35.78 3.33
C ARG A 4 12.90 35.05 1.98
N LEU A 5 13.96 35.14 1.17
CA LEU A 5 14.06 34.41 -0.10
C LEU A 5 14.18 32.89 0.13
N LEU A 6 14.97 32.46 1.13
CA LEU A 6 15.09 31.05 1.54
C LEU A 6 13.78 30.46 2.08
N MET A 7 12.99 31.25 2.81
CA MET A 7 11.69 30.82 3.33
C MET A 7 10.66 30.62 2.22
N VAL A 8 10.66 31.49 1.20
CA VAL A 8 9.82 31.35 0.01
C VAL A 8 10.27 30.14 -0.83
N ALA A 9 11.57 29.90 -0.97
CA ALA A 9 12.10 28.75 -1.70
C ALA A 9 11.72 27.40 -1.07
N MET A 10 11.65 27.29 0.27
CA MET A 10 11.16 26.08 0.94
C MET A 10 9.65 25.86 0.79
N LEU A 11 8.86 26.93 0.63
CA LEU A 11 7.40 26.85 0.52
C LEU A 11 6.93 26.30 -0.85
N VAL A 12 7.79 26.37 -1.87
CA VAL A 12 7.52 25.86 -3.23
C VAL A 12 7.74 24.35 -3.35
N ILE A 13 8.46 23.72 -2.41
CA ILE A 13 8.79 22.27 -2.45
C ILE A 13 7.69 21.41 -1.78
N ALA A 14 6.79 22.02 -1.01
CA ALA A 14 5.81 21.32 -0.19
C ALA A 14 4.66 20.58 -0.92
N PRO A 15 4.18 20.94 -2.14
CA PRO A 15 3.00 20.26 -2.69
C PRO A 15 3.32 18.98 -3.49
N LEU A 16 4.58 18.60 -3.69
CA LEU A 16 4.92 17.43 -4.52
C LEU A 16 4.75 16.06 -3.84
N THR A 17 4.48 16.02 -2.53
CA THR A 17 4.25 14.75 -1.82
C THR A 17 2.76 14.39 -1.65
N ALA A 18 1.84 15.17 -2.22
CA ALA A 18 0.40 15.00 -1.99
C ALA A 18 -0.35 14.14 -3.02
N VAL A 19 0.31 13.47 -3.96
CA VAL A 19 -0.38 12.83 -5.09
C VAL A 19 0.00 11.36 -5.25
N GLN A 20 -0.27 10.54 -4.23
CA GLN A 20 -0.59 9.12 -4.43
C GLN A 20 -1.58 8.64 -3.36
N ALA A 21 -2.65 9.41 -3.13
CA ALA A 21 -3.88 8.76 -2.69
C ALA A 21 -4.33 7.95 -3.90
N ALA A 22 -3.97 6.66 -3.93
CA ALA A 22 -4.54 5.73 -4.87
C ALA A 22 -6.05 5.97 -4.86
N ASP A 23 -6.62 6.22 -6.03
CA ASP A 23 -8.05 6.34 -6.23
C ASP A 23 -8.69 4.99 -5.83
N GLN A 24 -8.93 4.84 -4.52
CA GLN A 24 -9.50 3.67 -3.85
C GLN A 24 -11.03 3.68 -3.98
N SER A 25 -11.60 4.55 -4.81
CA SER A 25 -13.04 4.60 -5.04
C SER A 25 -13.53 3.47 -5.96
N ASN A 26 -12.66 2.89 -6.79
CA ASN A 26 -13.05 1.84 -7.72
C ASN A 26 -12.89 0.42 -7.11
N PRO A 27 -13.98 -0.29 -6.79
CA PRO A 27 -13.92 -1.60 -6.15
C PRO A 27 -13.23 -2.67 -7.02
N TYR A 28 -13.29 -2.56 -8.35
CA TYR A 28 -12.59 -3.50 -9.24
C TYR A 28 -11.08 -3.32 -9.19
N LYS A 29 -10.62 -2.07 -9.06
CA LYS A 29 -9.20 -1.77 -8.92
C LYS A 29 -8.67 -2.28 -7.58
N LEU A 30 -9.42 -2.06 -6.50
CA LEU A 30 -9.10 -2.59 -5.17
C LEU A 30 -9.04 -4.11 -5.17
N MET A 31 -10.02 -4.77 -5.78
CA MET A 31 -10.04 -6.24 -5.91
C MET A 31 -8.81 -6.74 -6.68
N ASN A 32 -8.47 -6.12 -7.81
CA ASN A 32 -7.29 -6.52 -8.59
C ASN A 32 -6.00 -6.34 -7.81
N GLU A 33 -5.86 -5.24 -7.06
CA GLU A 33 -4.69 -4.98 -6.24
C GLU A 33 -4.55 -5.98 -5.09
N ALA A 34 -5.64 -6.23 -4.36
CA ALA A 34 -5.69 -7.20 -3.28
C ALA A 34 -5.36 -8.62 -3.77
N ALA A 35 -5.95 -9.02 -4.91
CA ALA A 35 -5.69 -10.32 -5.53
C ALA A 35 -4.23 -10.44 -5.97
N GLN A 36 -3.70 -9.45 -6.68
CA GLN A 36 -2.31 -9.44 -7.15
C GLN A 36 -1.34 -9.62 -5.98
N LYS A 37 -1.47 -8.79 -4.94
CA LYS A 37 -0.63 -8.87 -3.73
C LYS A 37 -0.73 -10.24 -3.06
N THR A 38 -1.95 -10.76 -2.89
CA THR A 38 -2.19 -12.06 -2.29
C THR A 38 -1.49 -13.18 -3.06
N PHE A 39 -1.70 -13.27 -4.38
CA PHE A 39 -1.11 -14.33 -5.20
C PHE A 39 0.40 -14.21 -5.33
N ASP A 40 0.95 -12.99 -5.39
CA ASP A 40 2.39 -12.77 -5.40
C ASP A 40 3.03 -13.29 -4.11
N ARG A 41 2.42 -13.04 -2.95
CA ARG A 41 2.89 -13.57 -1.67
C ARG A 41 2.76 -15.09 -1.61
N LEU A 42 1.63 -15.65 -2.04
CA LEU A 42 1.44 -17.10 -2.10
C LEU A 42 2.50 -17.78 -2.98
N LYS A 43 2.88 -17.17 -4.10
CA LYS A 43 3.91 -17.69 -5.01
C LYS A 43 5.32 -17.56 -4.44
N ASN A 44 5.68 -16.38 -3.93
CA ASN A 44 7.05 -16.06 -3.58
C ASN A 44 7.43 -16.48 -2.15
N GLU A 45 6.45 -16.61 -1.25
CA GLU A 45 6.68 -16.89 0.17
C GLU A 45 6.45 -18.37 0.56
N GLN A 46 6.50 -19.27 -0.43
CA GLN A 46 6.38 -20.72 -0.24
C GLN A 46 7.24 -21.29 0.90
N PRO A 47 8.51 -20.87 1.12
CA PRO A 47 9.30 -21.35 2.25
C PRO A 47 8.68 -21.02 3.61
N LYS A 48 8.11 -19.81 3.77
CA LYS A 48 7.45 -19.39 5.02
C LYS A 48 6.14 -20.14 5.23
N ILE A 49 5.36 -20.32 4.17
CA ILE A 49 4.10 -21.09 4.20
C ILE A 49 4.36 -22.54 4.60
N LYS A 50 5.41 -23.16 4.05
CA LYS A 50 5.79 -24.53 4.40
C LYS A 50 6.32 -24.66 5.83
N ALA A 51 7.08 -23.67 6.30
CA ALA A 51 7.60 -23.64 7.66
C ALA A 51 6.47 -23.42 8.70
N ASN A 52 5.46 -22.61 8.37
CA ASN A 52 4.32 -22.35 9.23
C ASN A 52 3.04 -22.14 8.40
N PRO A 53 2.16 -23.14 8.29
CA PRO A 53 0.90 -23.02 7.55
C PRO A 53 -0.05 -21.93 8.06
N ASN A 54 0.05 -21.53 9.35
CA ASN A 54 -0.75 -20.44 9.89
C ASN A 54 -0.41 -19.08 9.26
N TYR A 55 0.75 -18.96 8.61
CA TYR A 55 1.14 -17.75 7.88
C TYR A 55 0.16 -17.39 6.76
N LEU A 56 -0.60 -18.37 6.24
CA LEU A 56 -1.68 -18.10 5.29
C LEU A 56 -2.78 -17.23 5.88
N ARG A 57 -3.04 -17.32 7.20
CA ARG A 57 -4.01 -16.48 7.89
C ARG A 57 -3.53 -15.04 7.93
N ASP A 58 -2.24 -14.83 8.15
CA ASP A 58 -1.63 -13.50 8.15
C ASP A 58 -1.71 -12.87 6.76
N ILE A 59 -1.52 -13.65 5.69
CA ILE A 59 -1.68 -13.16 4.31
C ILE A 59 -3.14 -12.74 4.06
N VAL A 60 -4.13 -13.53 4.51
CA VAL A 60 -5.55 -13.18 4.37
C VAL A 60 -5.90 -11.92 5.18
N ASP A 61 -5.43 -11.84 6.42
CA ASP A 61 -5.65 -10.70 7.32
C ASP A 61 -5.07 -9.40 6.76
N GLN A 62 -3.87 -9.46 6.17
CA GLN A 62 -3.17 -8.29 5.66
C GLN A 62 -3.65 -7.86 4.26
N GLU A 63 -3.93 -8.81 3.37
CA GLU A 63 -4.17 -8.51 1.95
C GLU A 63 -5.66 -8.52 1.57
N LEU A 64 -6.52 -9.23 2.31
CA LEU A 64 -7.94 -9.39 1.94
C LEU A 64 -8.88 -8.69 2.92
N LEU A 65 -8.67 -8.83 4.23
CA LEU A 65 -9.58 -8.25 5.23
C LEU A 65 -9.72 -6.73 5.21
N PRO A 66 -8.71 -5.91 4.83
CA PRO A 66 -8.90 -4.46 4.74
C PRO A 66 -9.98 -4.04 3.74
N TYR A 67 -10.33 -4.93 2.81
CA TYR A 67 -11.33 -4.72 1.78
C TYR A 67 -12.68 -5.41 2.08
N VAL A 68 -12.79 -6.13 3.20
CA VAL A 68 -14.02 -6.83 3.62
C VAL A 68 -14.66 -6.09 4.79
N GLN A 69 -15.93 -5.74 4.63
CA GLN A 69 -16.74 -5.23 5.73
C GLN A 69 -17.26 -6.42 6.55
N VAL A 70 -16.82 -6.53 7.80
CA VAL A 70 -17.20 -7.58 8.76
C VAL A 70 -18.20 -7.07 9.80
#